data_AF-A0A349N9C2-F1
#
_entry.id   AF-A0A349N9C2-F1
#
_cell.length_a   1.000
_cell.length_b   1.000
_cell.length_c   1.000
_cell.angle_alpha   90.00
_cell.angle_beta   90.00
_cell.angle_gamma   90.00
#
_symmetry.space_group_name_H-M   'P 1'
#
loop_
_entity.id
_entity.type
_entity.pdbx_description
1 polymer ?
#
loop_
_entity_poly.entity_id
_entity_poly.type
_entity_poly.pdbx_seq_one_letter_code
_entity_poly.pdbx_strand_id
1 'polypeptide(L)'
;MLHWLVKQEPQTFPWTRLLDHKKTIWDGVRNYQARNFMREPTATEGERVAFDLRAVKSPRQPVTLKRIKADPSLQELHLVRNPRLSVMPIEEKEFKHLLDLAQTTA
;
A
#
# COMPACT_ATOMS: atom_id res chain seq x y z
N MET A 1 -12.93 1.67 7.94
CA MET A 1 -11.51 1.56 8.33
C MET A 1 -10.66 2.26 7.28
N LEU A 2 -9.45 2.70 7.61
CA LEU A 2 -8.53 3.28 6.62
C LEU A 2 -7.78 2.17 5.89
N HIS A 3 -7.67 2.29 4.57
CA HIS A 3 -6.96 1.34 3.71
C HIS A 3 -5.78 2.04 3.04
N TRP A 4 -4.71 1.28 2.81
CA TRP A 4 -3.43 1.79 2.33
C TRP A 4 -2.87 0.89 1.25
N LEU A 5 -2.17 1.49 0.29
CA LEU A 5 -1.30 0.80 -0.65
C LEU A 5 0.14 1.26 -0.43
N VAL A 6 1.04 0.29 -0.21
CA VAL A 6 2.48 0.53 -0.06
C VAL A 6 3.24 -0.20 -1.17
N LYS A 7 4.22 0.47 -1.77
CA LYS A 7 5.07 -0.09 -2.83
C LYS A 7 6.33 -0.69 -2.25
N GLN A 8 6.64 -1.93 -2.63
CA GLN A 8 7.92 -2.56 -2.31
C GLN A 8 8.56 -3.14 -3.57
N GLU A 9 9.87 -3.00 -3.66
CA GLU A 9 10.69 -3.67 -4.67
C GLU A 9 10.96 -5.13 -4.23
N PRO A 10 10.43 -6.15 -4.93
CA PRO A 10 10.54 -7.55 -4.51
C PRO A 10 11.98 -8.06 -4.39
N GLN A 11 12.91 -7.50 -5.17
CA GLN A 11 14.34 -7.80 -5.15
C GLN A 11 15.03 -7.33 -3.87
N THR A 12 14.48 -6.32 -3.19
CA THR A 12 15.03 -5.78 -1.94
C THR A 12 14.36 -6.41 -0.73
N PHE A 13 13.03 -6.55 -0.79
CA PHE A 13 12.24 -7.14 0.29
C PHE A 13 11.04 -7.89 -0.30
N PRO A 14 11.21 -9.18 -0.61
CA PRO A 14 10.16 -9.97 -1.24
C PRO A 14 9.01 -10.25 -0.25
N TRP A 15 7.82 -10.50 -0.79
CA TRP A 15 6.63 -10.86 0.00
C TRP A 15 6.86 -12.07 0.92
N THR A 16 7.60 -13.08 0.45
CA THR A 16 7.96 -14.28 1.22
C THR A 16 8.67 -13.93 2.52
N ARG A 17 9.55 -12.93 2.50
CA ARG A 17 10.24 -12.45 3.70
C ARG A 17 9.25 -11.87 4.71
N LEU A 18 8.24 -11.13 4.27
CA LEU A 18 7.23 -10.59 5.19
C LEU A 18 6.37 -11.70 5.81
N LEU A 19 6.07 -12.77 5.06
CA LEU A 19 5.38 -13.94 5.58
C LEU A 19 6.19 -14.63 6.68
N ASP A 20 7.49 -14.83 6.46
CA ASP A 20 8.38 -15.49 7.41
C ASP A 20 8.55 -14.68 8.71
N HIS A 21 8.80 -13.38 8.56
CA HIS A 21 9.00 -12.48 9.70
C HIS A 21 7.69 -12.12 10.42
N LYS A 22 6.53 -12.37 9.79
CA LYS A 22 5.16 -12.05 10.23
C LYS A 22 4.86 -10.56 10.38
N LYS A 23 5.85 -9.75 10.73
CA LYS A 23 5.78 -8.31 10.91
C LYS A 23 7.03 -7.61 10.39
N THR A 24 6.87 -6.35 9.99
CA THR A 24 7.98 -5.45 9.68
C THR A 24 7.59 -4.03 10.03
N ILE A 25 8.59 -3.18 10.25
CA ILE A 25 8.39 -1.73 10.31
C ILE A 25 8.52 -1.20 8.88
N TRP A 26 7.61 -0.33 8.50
CA TRP A 26 7.61 0.38 7.23
C TRP A 26 8.04 1.83 7.48
N ASP A 27 9.34 2.08 7.39
CA ASP A 27 9.95 3.39 7.59
C ASP A 27 10.69 3.88 6.34
N GLY A 28 11.52 4.92 6.48
CA GLY A 28 12.40 5.37 5.41
C GLY A 28 11.72 6.09 4.24
N VAL A 29 10.43 6.42 4.34
CA VAL A 29 9.69 7.17 3.32
C VAL A 29 10.25 8.59 3.18
N ARG A 30 10.92 8.85 2.05
CA ARG A 30 11.56 10.15 1.75
C ARG A 30 10.65 11.12 0.99
N ASN A 31 9.58 10.63 0.38
CA ASN A 31 8.63 11.49 -0.32
C ASN A 31 7.75 12.24 0.70
N TYR A 32 7.76 13.57 0.64
CA TYR A 32 7.02 14.42 1.59
C TYR A 32 5.51 14.17 1.59
N GLN A 33 4.88 14.00 0.43
CA GLN A 33 3.45 13.74 0.33
C GLN A 33 3.10 12.35 0.89
N ALA A 34 3.90 11.32 0.58
CA ALA A 34 3.71 9.99 1.14
C ALA A 34 3.86 10.00 2.67
N ARG A 35 4.86 10.71 3.20
CA ARG A 35 5.06 10.88 4.65
C ARG A 35 3.89 11.63 5.30
N ASN A 36 3.35 12.65 4.62
CA ASN A 36 2.19 13.39 5.13
C ASN A 36 0.94 12.51 5.19
N PHE A 37 0.74 11.58 4.25
CA PHE A 37 -0.34 10.63 4.38
C PHE A 37 -0.16 9.71 5.59
N MET A 38 1.06 9.27 5.87
CA MET A 38 1.33 8.39 7.01
C MET A 38 1.21 9.09 8.37
N ARG A 39 1.16 10.42 8.40
CA ARG A 39 1.29 11.20 9.63
C ARG A 39 -0.01 11.16 10.43
N GLU A 40 0.09 10.84 11.71
CA GLU A 40 -1.03 11.00 12.63
C GLU A 40 -1.31 12.49 12.91
N PRO A 41 -2.57 12.89 13.18
CA PRO A 41 -2.91 14.28 13.46
C PRO A 41 -2.13 14.90 14.63
N THR A 42 -1.69 14.06 15.58
CA THR A 42 -0.96 14.43 16.80
C THR A 42 0.55 14.49 16.61
N ALA A 43 1.09 14.07 15.46
CA ALA A 43 2.54 14.01 15.26
C ALA A 43 3.16 15.40 15.13
N THR A 44 4.33 15.57 15.76
CA THR A 44 5.07 16.83 15.80
C THR A 44 6.00 16.97 14.58
N GLU A 45 6.37 18.20 14.22
CA GLU A 45 7.34 18.44 13.15
C GLU A 45 8.70 17.81 13.48
N GLY A 46 9.29 17.09 12.51
CA GLY A 46 10.57 16.40 12.66
C GLY A 46 10.47 14.95 13.15
N GLU A 47 9.30 14.49 13.58
CA GLU A 47 9.12 13.10 14.00
C GLU A 47 9.25 12.12 12.82
N ARG A 48 9.91 10.99 13.09
CA ARG A 48 9.98 9.88 12.13
C ARG A 48 8.62 9.21 12.09
N VAL A 49 8.03 9.16 10.90
CA VAL A 49 6.76 8.46 10.67
C VAL A 49 7.06 7.05 10.14
N ALA A 50 6.43 6.06 10.75
CA ALA A 50 6.54 4.65 10.34
C ALA A 50 5.22 3.93 10.60
N PHE A 51 4.96 2.86 9.84
CA PHE A 51 3.85 1.94 10.10
C PHE A 51 4.38 0.59 10.56
N ASP A 52 3.72 -0.03 11.53
CA ASP A 52 3.89 -1.45 11.80
C ASP A 52 3.01 -2.26 10.83
N LEU A 53 3.64 -3.07 9.98
CA LEU A 53 2.95 -3.94 9.04
C LEU A 53 2.99 -5.38 9.54
N ARG A 54 1.85 -6.08 9.39
CA ARG A 54 1.75 -7.51 9.63
C ARG A 54 1.28 -8.23 8.38
N ALA A 55 1.89 -9.37 8.08
CA ALA A 55 1.38 -10.24 7.03
C ALA A 55 0.08 -10.89 7.52
N VAL A 56 -1.04 -10.56 6.88
CA VAL A 56 -2.36 -11.11 7.22
C VAL A 56 -2.75 -12.20 6.24
N LYS A 57 -2.75 -11.88 4.94
CA LYS A 57 -3.22 -12.78 3.89
C LYS A 57 -2.53 -12.49 2.57
N SER A 58 -2.10 -13.56 1.90
CA SER A 58 -1.60 -13.47 0.53
C SER A 58 -2.78 -13.42 -0.45
N PRO A 59 -2.73 -12.56 -1.49
CA PRO A 59 -3.71 -12.61 -2.56
C PRO A 59 -3.59 -13.94 -3.33
N ARG A 60 -4.71 -14.51 -3.79
CA ARG A 60 -4.71 -15.74 -4.61
C ARG A 60 -4.00 -15.53 -5.94
N GLN A 61 -4.09 -14.32 -6.49
CA GLN A 61 -3.38 -13.94 -7.71
C GLN A 61 -2.95 -12.47 -7.68
N PRO A 62 -1.84 -12.11 -8.33
CA PRO A 62 -1.40 -10.71 -8.41
C PRO A 62 -2.35 -9.89 -9.30
N VAL A 63 -2.70 -8.69 -8.84
CA VAL A 63 -3.40 -7.69 -9.66
C VAL A 63 -2.34 -6.84 -10.36
N THR A 64 -2.12 -7.09 -11.65
CA THR A 64 -1.04 -6.42 -12.39
C THR A 64 -1.32 -4.94 -12.62
N LEU A 65 -0.28 -4.11 -12.70
CA LEU A 65 -0.44 -2.68 -12.99
C LEU A 65 -1.15 -2.43 -14.33
N LYS A 66 -0.93 -3.30 -15.33
CA LYS A 66 -1.66 -3.26 -16.61
C LYS A 66 -3.17 -3.42 -16.39
N ARG A 67 -3.57 -4.38 -15.55
CA ARG A 67 -4.98 -4.59 -15.20
C ARG A 67 -5.57 -3.41 -14.44
N ILE A 68 -4.84 -2.90 -13.44
CA ILE A 68 -5.26 -1.72 -12.67
C ILE A 68 -5.49 -0.52 -13.59
N LYS A 69 -4.54 -0.24 -14.49
CA LYS A 69 -4.64 0.89 -15.44
C LYS A 69 -5.74 0.71 -16.50
N ALA A 70 -6.16 -0.51 -16.79
CA ALA A 70 -7.24 -0.77 -17.74
C ALA A 70 -8.64 -0.67 -17.10
N ASP A 71 -8.72 -0.67 -15.76
CA ASP A 71 -9.99 -0.68 -15.04
C ASP A 71 -10.51 0.74 -14.77
N PRO A 72 -11.67 1.14 -15.32
CA PRO A 72 -12.21 2.48 -15.12
C PRO A 72 -12.48 2.83 -13.66
N SER A 73 -12.81 1.85 -12.82
CA SER A 73 -13.13 2.07 -11.40
C SER A 73 -11.91 2.38 -10.52
N LEU A 74 -10.70 2.20 -11.07
CA LEU A 74 -9.42 2.37 -10.36
C LEU A 74 -8.59 3.54 -10.89
N GLN A 75 -9.11 4.34 -11.82
CA GLN A 75 -8.36 5.45 -12.43
C GLN A 75 -8.06 6.58 -11.43
N GLU A 76 -8.86 6.68 -10.37
CA GLU A 76 -8.67 7.67 -9.31
C GLU A 76 -7.60 7.29 -8.29
N LEU A 77 -7.12 6.04 -8.30
CA LEU A 77 -6.05 5.61 -7.42
C LEU A 77 -4.82 6.52 -7.57
N HIS A 78 -4.25 6.92 -6.43
CA HIS A 78 -2.95 7.56 -6.41
C HIS A 78 -1.85 6.72 -7.09
N LEU A 79 -2.01 5.38 -7.12
CA LEU A 79 -1.12 4.49 -7.86
C LEU A 79 -1.07 4.82 -9.36
N VAL A 80 -2.22 5.18 -9.94
CA VAL A 80 -2.38 5.51 -11.36
C VAL A 80 -2.02 6.97 -11.61
N ARG A 81 -2.55 7.88 -10.79
CA ARG A 81 -2.40 9.33 -10.98
C ARG A 81 -1.02 9.86 -10.59
N ASN A 82 -0.39 9.28 -9.56
CA ASN A 82 0.83 9.76 -8.93
C ASN A 82 1.87 8.62 -8.77
N PRO A 83 2.49 8.14 -9.86
CA PRO A 83 3.31 6.93 -9.85
C PRO A 83 4.56 7.01 -8.96
N ARG A 84 5.02 8.22 -8.59
CA ARG A 84 6.17 8.43 -7.70
C ARG A 84 5.85 8.30 -6.20
N LEU A 85 4.59 8.17 -5.81
CA LEU A 85 4.21 7.94 -4.41
C LEU A 85 4.45 6.47 -4.02
N SER A 86 5.08 6.25 -2.87
CA SER A 86 5.36 4.92 -2.32
C SER A 86 4.34 4.46 -1.29
N VAL A 87 3.66 5.38 -0.61
CA VAL A 87 2.60 5.11 0.36
C VAL A 87 1.40 5.99 0.02
N MET A 88 0.23 5.38 -0.03
CA MET A 88 -0.97 5.99 -0.59
C MET A 88 -2.20 5.52 0.22
N PRO A 89 -3.07 6.43 0.67
CA PRO A 89 -4.40 6.01 1.12
C PRO A 89 -5.21 5.53 -0.08
N ILE A 90 -6.11 4.59 0.15
CA ILE A 90 -7.10 4.14 -0.83
C ILE A 90 -8.48 4.10 -0.17
N GLU A 91 -9.52 4.31 -0.95
CA GLU A 91 -10.89 4.21 -0.46
C GLU A 91 -11.31 2.75 -0.25
N GLU A 92 -12.32 2.54 0.61
CA GLU A 92 -12.84 1.20 0.87
C GLU A 92 -13.41 0.53 -0.40
N LYS A 93 -14.03 1.29 -1.31
CA LYS A 93 -14.53 0.78 -2.59
C LYS A 93 -13.40 0.24 -3.47
N GLU A 94 -12.26 0.94 -3.50
CA GLU A 94 -11.10 0.55 -4.29
C GLU A 94 -10.40 -0.66 -3.68
N PHE A 95 -10.30 -0.70 -2.35
CA PHE A 95 -9.74 -1.84 -1.61
C PHE A 95 -10.53 -3.12 -1.88
N LYS A 96 -11.87 -3.08 -1.73
CA LYS A 96 -12.74 -4.22 -2.01
C LYS A 96 -12.63 -4.67 -3.45
N HIS A 97 -12.63 -3.74 -4.39
CA HIS A 97 -12.48 -4.07 -5.81
C HIS A 97 -11.13 -4.73 -6.11
N LEU A 98 -10.02 -4.23 -5.53
CA LEU A 98 -8.71 -4.87 -5.66
C LEU A 98 -8.69 -6.30 -5.09
N LEU A 99 -9.36 -6.53 -3.97
CA LEU A 99 -9.51 -7.85 -3.36
C LEU A 99 -10.30 -8.81 -4.25
N ASP A 100 -11.39 -8.34 -4.87
CA ASP A 100 -12.19 -9.12 -5.82
C ASP A 100 -11.38 -9.49 -7.07
N LEU A 101 -10.65 -8.53 -7.65
CA LEU A 101 -9.74 -8.78 -8.77
C LEU A 101 -8.64 -9.79 -8.41
N ALA A 102 -8.19 -9.78 -7.15
CA ALA A 102 -7.24 -10.73 -6.57
C ALA A 102 -7.87 -12.07 -6.15
N GLN A 103 -9.19 -12.24 -6.29
CA GLN A 103 -9.97 -13.40 -5.83
C GLN A 103 -9.75 -13.73 -4.34
N THR A 104 -9.65 -12.70 -3.51
CA THR A 104 -9.26 -12.82 -2.11
C THR A 104 -10.24 -12.08 -1.21
N THR A 105 -10.84 -12.77 -0.25
CA THR A 105 -11.71 -12.12 0.74
C THR A 105 -10.89 -11.29 1.71
N ALA A 106 -11.45 -10.16 2.16
CA ALA A 106 -10.90 -9.36 3.26
C ALA A 106 -10.69 -10.18 4.53
#